data_AF-A0A963N6A3-F1
#
_entry.id   AF-A0A963N6A3-F1
#
_cell.length_a   1.000
_cell.length_b   1.000
_cell.length_c   1.000
_cell.angle_alpha   90.00
_cell.angle_beta   90.00
_cell.angle_gamma   90.00
#
_symmetry.space_group_name_H-M   'P 1'
#
loop_
_entity.id
_entity.type
_entity.pdbx_description
1 polymer ?
#
loop_
_entity_poly.entity_id
_entity_poly.type
_entity_poly.pdbx_seq_one_letter_code
_entity_poly.pdbx_strand_id
1 'polypeptide(L)' 'IRQAGESALCLGMRFNAGHALNYFNVQPVARLAGIRELHIGHAIISRAVFVGLREAVREMKRLMREAQAQLPAAQ' A
#
# COMPACT_ATOMS: atom_id res chain seq x y z
N ILE A 1 13.60 -0.97 0.95
CA ILE A 1 12.31 -0.60 1.58
C ILE A 1 12.09 -1.35 2.89
N ARG A 2 12.08 -2.70 2.91
CA ARG A 2 11.89 -3.50 4.15
C ARG A 2 12.81 -3.08 5.31
N GLN A 3 14.13 -3.11 5.09
CA GLN A 3 15.13 -2.74 6.11
C GLN A 3 14.96 -1.30 6.63
N ALA A 4 14.63 -0.37 5.74
CA ALA A 4 14.35 1.02 6.12
C ALA A 4 13.07 1.14 6.95
N GLY A 5 12.04 0.35 6.62
CA GLY A 5 10.82 0.26 7.41
C GLY A 5 11.06 -0.31 8.81
N GLU A 6 11.81 -1.41 8.92
CA GLU A 6 12.22 -2.00 10.20
C GLU A 6 13.00 -1.00 11.05
N SER A 7 13.96 -0.29 10.45
CA SER A 7 14.75 0.73 11.15
C SER A 7 13.89 1.89 11.65
N ALA A 8 12.95 2.38 10.83
CA ALA A 8 12.01 3.42 11.23
C ALA A 8 11.11 2.97 12.40
N LEU A 9 10.63 1.73 12.37
CA LEU A 9 9.82 1.15 13.44
C LEU A 9 10.63 0.98 14.75
N CYS A 10 11.88 0.54 14.67
CA CYS A 10 12.79 0.47 15.83
C CYS A 10 13.03 1.84 16.48
N LEU A 11 12.98 2.91 15.70
CA LEU A 11 13.09 4.30 16.18
C LEU A 11 11.74 4.88 16.66
N GLY A 12 10.67 4.08 16.72
CA GLY A 12 9.33 4.53 17.12
C GLY A 12 8.64 5.43 16.08
N MET A 13 9.14 5.48 14.85
CA MET A 13 8.55 6.28 13.78
C MET A 13 7.41 5.55 13.08
N ARG A 14 6.53 6.31 12.43
CA ARG A 14 5.51 5.76 11.52
C ARG A 14 6.17 5.41 10.19
N PHE A 15 5.92 4.20 9.69
CA PHE A 15 6.41 3.76 8.40
C PHE A 15 5.30 3.87 7.33
N ASN A 16 5.44 4.85 6.44
CA ASN A 16 4.52 5.11 5.32
C ASN A 16 5.26 4.97 3.98
N ALA A 17 4.53 4.70 2.90
CA ALA A 17 5.07 4.68 1.53
C ALA A 17 4.01 5.18 0.53
N GLY A 18 4.27 5.10 -0.78
CA GLY A 18 3.22 5.37 -1.77
C GLY A 18 3.67 5.93 -3.12
N HIS A 19 4.84 6.57 -3.19
CA HIS A 19 5.34 7.14 -4.44
C HIS A 19 5.54 6.05 -5.51
N ALA A 20 5.09 6.33 -6.73
CA ALA A 20 5.12 5.43 -7.90
C ALA A 20 4.41 4.07 -7.74
N LEU A 21 3.58 3.89 -6.71
CA LEU A 21 2.74 2.69 -6.60
C LEU A 21 1.57 2.74 -7.57
N ASN A 22 1.21 1.56 -8.08
CA ASN A 22 0.11 1.33 -9.01
C ASN A 22 -0.55 -0.03 -8.72
N TYR A 23 -1.58 -0.36 -9.51
CA TYR A 23 -2.40 -1.56 -9.33
C TYR A 23 -1.64 -2.89 -9.50
N PHE A 24 -0.44 -2.88 -10.10
CA PHE A 24 0.36 -4.08 -10.33
C PHE A 24 1.44 -4.30 -9.26
N ASN A 25 1.90 -3.22 -8.61
CA ASN A 25 3.04 -3.29 -7.68
C ASN A 25 2.70 -2.90 -6.23
N VAL A 26 1.44 -2.54 -5.94
CA VAL A 26 1.03 -2.13 -4.58
C VAL A 26 1.10 -3.29 -3.58
N GLN A 27 0.78 -4.53 -3.98
CA GLN A 27 0.60 -5.65 -3.04
C GLN A 27 1.88 -6.05 -2.29
N PRO A 28 3.07 -6.17 -2.93
CA PRO A 28 4.31 -6.43 -2.21
C PRO A 28 4.65 -5.38 -1.14
N VAL A 29 4.32 -4.11 -1.40
CA VAL A 29 4.57 -3.01 -0.45
C VAL A 29 3.53 -3.00 0.65
N ALA A 30 2.25 -3.21 0.31
CA ALA A 30 1.15 -3.28 1.27
C ALA A 30 1.28 -4.45 2.25
N ARG A 31 2.04 -5.51 1.93
CA ARG A 31 2.32 -6.64 2.83
C ARG A 31 3.47 -6.39 3.81
N LEU A 32 4.22 -5.29 3.68
CA LEU A 32 5.33 -5.03 4.61
C LEU A 32 4.81 -4.85 6.04
N ALA A 33 5.41 -5.57 6.97
CA ALA A 33 5.05 -5.48 8.39
C ALA A 33 5.24 -4.05 8.91
N GLY A 34 4.28 -3.57 9.69
CA GLY A 34 4.31 -2.24 10.31
C GLY A 34 4.12 -1.06 9.35
N ILE A 35 3.83 -1.29 8.06
CA ILE A 35 3.43 -0.21 7.16
C ILE A 35 2.04 0.33 7.56
N ARG A 36 1.93 1.63 7.76
CA ARG A 36 0.71 2.25 8.30
C ARG A 36 -0.18 2.83 7.22
N GLU A 37 0.39 3.58 6.27
CA GLU A 37 -0.35 4.23 5.19
C GLU A 37 0.40 4.15 3.84
N LEU A 38 -0.38 4.07 2.76
CA LEU A 38 0.09 4.19 1.38
C LEU A 38 -0.55 5.41 0.70
N HIS A 39 0.26 6.42 0.38
CA HIS A 39 -0.22 7.64 -0.30
C HIS A 39 -0.01 7.53 -1.81
N ILE A 40 -1.07 7.17 -2.53
CA ILE A 40 -1.03 6.86 -3.97
C ILE A 40 -1.88 7.89 -4.73
N GLY A 41 -1.25 8.64 -5.65
CA GLY A 41 -1.90 9.71 -6.42
C GLY A 41 -2.10 9.34 -7.89
N HIS A 42 -1.03 9.52 -8.68
CA HIS A 42 -1.06 9.42 -10.15
C HIS A 42 -1.77 8.16 -10.67
N ALA A 43 -1.43 6.97 -10.15
CA ALA A 43 -2.06 5.73 -10.60
C ALA A 43 -3.59 5.71 -10.41
N ILE A 44 -4.09 6.21 -9.28
CA ILE A 44 -5.54 6.26 -9.00
C ILE A 44 -6.23 7.22 -9.96
N ILE A 45 -5.67 8.41 -10.17
CA ILE A 45 -6.24 9.41 -11.09
C ILE A 45 -6.21 8.89 -12.53
N SER A 46 -5.10 8.30 -12.98
CA SER A 46 -4.98 7.75 -14.33
C SER A 46 -5.99 6.62 -14.56
N ARG A 47 -6.25 5.76 -13.58
CA ARG A 47 -7.31 4.74 -13.68
C ARG A 47 -8.72 5.35 -13.64
N ALA A 48 -8.93 6.40 -12.83
CA ALA A 48 -10.21 7.06 -12.67
C ALA A 48 -10.74 7.69 -13.97
N VAL A 49 -9.86 8.07 -14.91
CA VAL A 49 -10.24 8.54 -16.25
C VAL A 49 -11.08 7.50 -17.02
N PHE A 50 -10.85 6.21 -16.77
CA PHE A 50 -11.53 5.12 -17.49
C PHE A 50 -12.73 4.53 -16.74
N VAL A 51 -12.67 4.46 -15.41
CA VAL A 51 -13.68 3.74 -14.59
C VAL A 51 -14.37 4.61 -13.54
N GLY A 52 -14.00 5.89 -13.45
CA GLY A 52 -14.44 6.79 -12.39
C GLY A 52 -13.66 6.64 -11.08
N LEU A 53 -13.61 7.73 -10.30
CA LEU A 53 -12.80 7.81 -9.08
C LEU A 53 -13.21 6.80 -8.01
N ARG A 54 -14.51 6.55 -7.85
CA ARG A 54 -15.04 5.62 -6.85
C ARG A 54 -14.51 4.20 -7.08
N GLU A 55 -14.57 3.70 -8.31
CA GLU A 55 -14.09 2.34 -8.63
C GLU A 55 -12.56 2.25 -8.63
N ALA A 56 -11.86 3.32 -9.05
CA ALA A 56 -10.41 3.39 -8.95
C ALA A 56 -9.92 3.27 -7.50
N VAL A 57 -10.51 4.02 -6.58
CA VAL A 57 -10.16 3.96 -5.14
C VAL A 57 -10.57 2.64 -4.52
N ARG A 58 -11.77 2.12 -4.83
CA ARG A 58 -12.26 0.85 -4.30
C ARG A 58 -11.32 -0.30 -4.66
N GLU A 59 -10.90 -0.39 -5.92
CA GLU A 59 -10.01 -1.46 -6.36
C GLU A 59 -8.62 -1.36 -5.71
N MET A 60 -8.03 -0.16 -5.63
CA MET A 60 -6.73 0.03 -4.97
C MET A 60 -6.80 -0.44 -3.50
N LYS A 61 -7.88 -0.04 -2.80
CA LYS A 61 -8.12 -0.45 -1.41
C LYS A 61 -8.33 -1.97 -1.28
N ARG A 62 -8.99 -2.61 -2.24
CA ARG A 62 -9.16 -4.07 -2.29
C ARG A 62 -7.79 -4.77 -2.37
N LEU A 63 -6.93 -4.37 -3.31
CA LEU A 63 -5.59 -4.94 -3.48
C LEU A 63 -4.74 -4.81 -2.22
N MET A 64 -4.78 -3.64 -1.56
CA MET A 64 -4.09 -3.42 -0.29
C MET A 64 -4.59 -4.34 0.82
N ARG A 65 -5.91 -4.55 0.93
CA ARG A 65 -6.53 -5.43 1.93
C ARG A 65 -6.21 -6.90 1.68
N GLU A 66 -6.26 -7.34 0.43
CA GLU A 66 -5.90 -8.71 0.05
C GLU A 66 -4.42 -9.00 0.37
N ALA A 67 -3.54 -8.03 0.13
CA ALA A 67 -2.14 -8.16 0.50
C ALA A 67 -1.93 -8.31 2.01
N GLN A 68 -2.71 -7.58 2.82
CA GLN A 68 -2.69 -7.64 4.28
C GLN A 68 -3.28 -8.94 4.84
N ALA A 69 -4.38 -9.44 4.27
CA ALA A 69 -5.01 -10.69 4.67
C ALA A 69 -4.13 -11.93 4.43
N GLN A 70 -3.12 -11.82 3.56
CA GLN A 70 -2.15 -12.87 3.26
C GLN A 70 -0.90 -12.82 4.15
N LEU A 71 -0.84 -11.93 5.16
CA LEU A 71 0.17 -12.05 6.20
C LEU A 71 -0.18 -13.24 7.10
N PRO A 72 0.80 -14.11 7.42
CA PRO A 72 0.63 -15.09 8.49
C PRO A 72 0.20 -14.36 9.77
N ALA A 73 -0.75 -14.92 10.50
CA ALA A 73 -1.01 -14.47 11.87
C ALA A 73 0.33 -14.52 12.61
N ALA A 74 0.73 -13.38 13.19
CA ALA A 74 1.93 -13.31 14.01
C ALA A 74 1.81 -14.37 15.11
N GLN A 75 2.74 -15.32 15.12
CA GLN A 75 2.95 -16.23 16.25
C GLN A 75 3.61 -15.47 17.40
#